data_AF-A0A3D5PLI0-F1
#
_entry.id   AF-A0A3D5PLI0-F1
#
_cell.length_a   1.000
_cell.length_b   1.000
_cell.length_c   1.000
_cell.angle_alpha   90.00
_cell.angle_beta   90.00
_cell.angle_gamma   90.00
#
_symmetry.space_group_name_H-M   'P 1'
#
loop_
_entity.id
_entity.type
_entity.pdbx_description
1 polymer ?
#
loop_
_entity_poly.entity_id
_entity_poly.type
_entity_poly.pdbx_seq_one_letter_code
_entity_poly.pdbx_strand_id
1 'polypeptide(L)'
;RLQAIGETLDDGDVKVFFELNGQPRVIRVPNRTVKAATAARPKADPADENHIGAPMPGVVASVAATVGAKVAAGDLLLTIEAMKMETGI
;
A
#
# COMPACT_ATOMS: atom_id res chain seq x y z
N ARG A 1 -8.95 8.38 -22.47
CA ARG A 1 -8.33 7.51 -23.51
C ARG A 1 -7.19 6.71 -22.89
N LEU A 2 -7.15 5.39 -23.11
CA LEU A 2 -6.00 4.55 -22.74
C LEU A 2 -4.82 4.88 -23.66
N GLN A 3 -3.66 5.18 -23.09
CA GLN A 3 -2.43 5.50 -23.82
C GLN A 3 -1.47 4.31 -23.85
N ALA A 4 -1.20 3.70 -22.69
CA ALA A 4 -0.29 2.57 -22.58
C ALA A 4 -0.62 1.69 -21.37
N ILE A 5 -0.17 0.44 -21.44
CA ILE A 5 -0.18 -0.52 -20.33
C ILE A 5 1.28 -0.88 -20.06
N GLY A 6 1.73 -0.70 -18.82
CA GLY A 6 3.10 -1.05 -18.41
C GLY A 6 3.29 -2.55 -18.18
N GLU A 7 4.47 -2.92 -17.68
CA GLU A 7 4.75 -4.28 -17.24
C GLU A 7 3.99 -4.63 -15.95
N THR A 8 3.81 -5.93 -15.71
CA THR A 8 3.23 -6.42 -14.45
C THR A 8 4.27 -6.29 -13.35
N LEU A 9 3.88 -5.66 -12.25
CA LEU A 9 4.69 -5.49 -11.05
C LEU A 9 4.66 -6.77 -10.21
N ASP A 10 5.58 -6.89 -9.25
CA ASP A 10 5.74 -8.09 -8.39
C ASP A 10 4.52 -8.37 -7.49
N ASP A 11 3.70 -7.34 -7.22
CA ASP A 11 2.43 -7.43 -6.50
C ASP A 11 1.26 -7.89 -7.40
N GLY A 12 1.52 -8.15 -8.68
CA GLY A 12 0.54 -8.59 -9.67
C GLY A 12 -0.28 -7.45 -10.28
N ASP A 13 -0.04 -6.20 -9.89
CA ASP A 13 -0.68 -5.04 -10.52
C ASP A 13 0.04 -4.62 -11.80
N VAL A 14 -0.69 -3.94 -12.68
CA VAL A 14 -0.15 -3.27 -13.86
C VAL A 14 -0.46 -1.79 -13.82
N LYS A 15 0.51 -0.96 -14.21
CA LYS A 15 0.29 0.49 -14.37
C LYS A 15 -0.38 0.76 -15.71
N VAL A 16 -1.51 1.44 -15.67
CA VAL A 16 -2.25 1.85 -16.86
C VAL A 16 -2.23 3.37 -16.98
N PHE A 17 -1.80 3.84 -18.15
CA PHE A 17 -1.66 5.25 -18.46
C PHE A 17 -2.88 5.71 -19.22
N PHE A 18 -3.66 6.60 -18.62
CA PHE A 18 -4.82 7.23 -19.24
C PHE A 18 -4.55 8.70 -19.49
N GLU A 19 -5.15 9.22 -20.55
CA GLU A 19 -5.43 10.64 -20.69
C GLU A 19 -6.90 10.87 -20.37
N LEU A 20 -7.18 11.68 -19.35
CA LEU A 20 -8.54 12.02 -18.93
C LEU A 20 -8.68 13.54 -19.01
N ASN A 21 -9.57 14.02 -19.87
CA ASN A 21 -9.80 15.46 -20.12
C ASN A 21 -8.50 16.22 -20.46
N GLY A 22 -7.62 15.61 -21.27
CA GLY A 22 -6.32 16.17 -21.64
C GLY A 22 -5.23 16.05 -20.58
N GLN A 23 -5.53 15.51 -19.39
CA GLN A 23 -4.55 15.33 -18.31
C GLN A 23 -4.10 13.86 -18.21
N PRO A 24 -2.79 13.57 -18.17
CA PRO A 24 -2.29 12.23 -17.94
C PRO A 24 -2.57 11.77 -16.50
N ARG A 25 -3.07 10.55 -16.37
CA ARG A 25 -3.35 9.84 -15.11
C ARG A 25 -2.71 8.47 -15.18
N VAL A 26 -2.08 8.06 -14.08
CA VAL A 26 -1.53 6.71 -13.91
C VAL A 26 -2.33 6.02 -12.83
N ILE A 27 -2.91 4.87 -13.15
CA ILE A 27 -3.64 4.03 -12.19
C ILE A 27 -3.02 2.64 -12.13
N ARG A 28 -3.05 2.02 -10.95
CA ARG A 28 -2.69 0.61 -10.78
C ARG A 28 -3.95 -0.23 -10.78
N VAL A 29 -3.95 -1.31 -11.55
CA VAL A 29 -5.06 -2.26 -11.60
C VAL A 29 -4.51 -3.70 -11.53
N PRO A 30 -5.22 -4.65 -10.92
CA PRO A 30 -4.79 -6.03 -10.88
C PRO A 30 -4.71 -6.64 -12.29
N ASN A 31 -3.58 -7.28 -12.61
CA ASN A 31 -3.48 -8.07 -13.84
C ASN A 31 -4.09 -9.47 -13.62
N ARG A 32 -5.33 -9.66 -14.06
CA ARG A 32 -6.09 -10.91 -13.84
C ARG A 32 -5.54 -12.14 -14.58
N THR A 33 -4.61 -11.97 -15.51
CA THR A 33 -3.99 -13.10 -16.25
C THR A 33 -2.71 -13.61 -15.60
N VAL A 34 -2.20 -12.91 -14.59
CA VAL A 34 -0.94 -13.24 -13.90
C VAL A 34 -1.23 -13.45 -12.42
N LYS A 35 -0.65 -14.51 -11.84
CA LYS A 35 -0.66 -14.70 -10.40
C LYS A 35 0.46 -13.86 -9.81
N ALA A 36 0.14 -12.93 -8.90
CA ALA A 36 1.14 -12.13 -8.20
C ALA A 36 2.23 -13.05 -7.63
N ALA A 37 3.50 -12.67 -7.81
CA ALA A 37 4.63 -13.41 -7.27
C ALA A 37 4.64 -13.35 -5.73
N THR A 38 4.01 -12.30 -5.18
CA THR A 38 3.86 -12.08 -3.74
C THR A 38 2.41 -12.24 -3.31
N ALA A 39 2.19 -12.82 -2.13
CA ALA A 39 0.85 -12.88 -1.56
C ALA A 39 0.35 -11.47 -1.25
N ALA A 40 -0.83 -11.13 -1.75
CA ALA A 40 -1.48 -9.87 -1.44
C ALA A 40 -1.68 -9.77 0.08
N ARG A 41 -1.25 -8.65 0.68
CA ARG A 41 -1.51 -8.38 2.09
C ARG A 41 -3.00 -8.04 2.27
N PRO A 42 -3.69 -8.60 3.28
CA PRO A 42 -5.07 -8.24 3.56
C PRO A 42 -5.17 -6.73 3.83
N LYS A 43 -6.21 -6.10 3.27
CA LYS A 43 -6.50 -4.68 3.54
C LYS A 43 -7.19 -4.55 4.89
N ALA A 44 -6.86 -3.48 5.60
CA ALA A 44 -7.62 -3.07 6.78
C ALA A 44 -9.09 -2.85 6.39
N ASP A 45 -9.99 -3.29 7.26
CA ASP A 45 -11.43 -3.09 7.10
C ASP A 45 -11.77 -1.71 7.66
N PRO A 46 -12.29 -0.76 6.85
CA PRO A 46 -12.68 0.56 7.35
C PRO A 46 -13.79 0.54 8.40
N ALA A 47 -14.54 -0.56 8.53
CA ALA A 47 -15.59 -0.73 9.52
C ALA A 47 -15.09 -1.31 10.87
N ASP A 48 -13.84 -1.78 10.94
CA ASP A 48 -13.24 -2.31 12.16
C ASP A 48 -12.25 -1.29 12.75
N GLU A 49 -12.61 -0.69 13.88
CA GLU A 49 -11.79 0.30 14.58
C GLU A 49 -10.45 -0.28 15.10
N ASN A 50 -10.32 -1.60 15.19
CA ASN A 50 -9.08 -2.27 15.60
C ASN A 50 -8.13 -2.50 14.41
N HIS A 51 -8.58 -2.27 13.18
CA HIS A 51 -7.75 -2.40 11.99
C HIS A 51 -7.10 -1.08 11.61
N ILE A 52 -5.77 -1.03 11.70
CA ILE A 52 -4.98 0.13 11.28
C ILE A 52 -4.45 -0.13 9.86
N GLY A 53 -5.02 0.60 8.89
CA GLY A 53 -4.54 0.58 7.51
C GLY A 53 -3.30 1.45 7.31
N ALA A 54 -2.47 1.10 6.34
CA ALA A 54 -1.35 1.97 5.95
C ALA A 54 -1.90 3.30 5.39
N PRO A 55 -1.53 4.46 5.94
CA PRO A 55 -2.07 5.76 5.51
C PRO A 55 -1.52 6.20 4.16
N MET A 56 -0.35 5.67 3.78
CA MET A 56 0.35 5.99 2.54
C MET A 56 1.19 4.79 2.07
N PRO A 57 1.49 4.68 0.77
CA PRO A 57 2.45 3.70 0.27
C PRO A 57 3.86 3.96 0.85
N GLY A 58 4.53 2.91 1.31
CA GLY A 58 5.86 3.00 1.91
C GLY A 58 6.44 1.63 2.27
N VAL A 59 7.54 1.64 2.99
CA VAL A 59 8.25 0.46 3.51
C VAL A 59 8.19 0.47 5.03
N VAL A 60 8.01 -0.69 5.66
CA VAL A 60 8.13 -0.79 7.13
C VAL A 60 9.60 -0.62 7.49
N ALA A 61 9.92 0.46 8.19
CA ALA A 61 11.28 0.80 8.59
C ALA A 61 11.66 0.14 9.92
N SER A 62 10.74 0.09 10.89
CA SER A 62 10.93 -0.62 12.16
C SER A 62 9.60 -1.11 12.74
N VAL A 63 9.67 -2.11 13.63
CA VAL A 63 8.52 -2.62 14.41
C VAL A 63 8.90 -2.59 15.88
N ALA A 64 8.16 -1.82 16.68
CA ALA A 64 8.42 -1.60 18.11
C ALA A 64 7.54 -2.49 19.00
N ALA A 65 6.35 -2.88 18.55
CA ALA A 65 5.42 -3.73 19.29
C ALA A 65 5.52 -5.21 18.91
N THR A 66 5.09 -6.09 19.83
CA THR A 66 4.98 -7.54 19.59
C THR A 66 3.56 -8.02 19.86
N VAL A 67 3.20 -9.16 19.29
CA VAL A 67 1.86 -9.74 19.47
C VAL A 67 1.62 -10.03 20.95
N GLY A 68 0.49 -9.55 21.48
CA GLY A 68 0.12 -9.70 22.90
C GLY A 68 0.74 -8.67 23.84
N ALA A 69 1.58 -7.75 23.34
CA ALA A 69 2.07 -6.63 24.14
C ALA A 69 0.90 -5.72 24.56
N LYS A 70 0.91 -5.28 25.82
CA LYS A 70 0.02 -4.22 26.29
C LYS A 70 0.60 -2.88 25.87
N VAL A 71 -0.23 -2.05 25.24
CA VAL A 71 0.13 -0.71 24.77
C VAL A 71 -0.85 0.33 25.32
N ALA A 72 -0.40 1.56 25.46
CA ALA A 72 -1.19 2.73 25.82
C ALA A 72 -1.39 3.65 24.62
N ALA A 73 -2.37 4.56 24.72
CA ALA A 73 -2.59 5.57 23.69
C ALA A 73 -1.34 6.46 23.55
N GLY A 74 -0.82 6.55 22.33
CA GLY A 74 0.40 7.31 22.01
C GLY A 74 1.69 6.47 21.98
N ASP A 75 1.63 5.18 22.31
CA ASP A 75 2.78 4.29 22.15
C ASP A 75 3.08 4.05 20.67
N LEU A 76 4.37 4.01 20.33
CA LEU A 76 4.85 3.69 18.99
C LEU A 76 4.75 2.18 18.74
N LEU A 77 4.04 1.78 17.69
CA LEU A 77 3.89 0.40 17.25
C LEU A 77 4.89 0.04 16.15
N LEU A 78 5.08 0.91 15.16
CA LEU A 78 5.99 0.73 14.03
C LEU A 78 6.33 2.06 13.35
N THR A 79 7.33 2.06 12.46
CA THR A 79 7.61 3.21 11.60
C THR A 79 7.51 2.81 10.13
N ILE A 80 6.94 3.72 9.31
CA ILE A 80 6.90 3.59 7.86
C ILE A 80 7.82 4.64 7.25
N GLU A 81 8.69 4.24 6.33
CA GLU A 81 9.41 5.15 5.46
C GLU A 81 8.65 5.31 4.14
N ALA A 82 8.38 6.55 3.76
CA ALA A 82 7.84 6.89 2.46
C ALA A 82 8.55 8.13 1.91
N MET A 83 9.12 8.00 0.71
CA MET A 83 9.82 9.11 0.04
C MET A 83 10.89 9.79 0.91
N LYS A 84 11.71 8.99 1.63
CA LYS A 84 12.79 9.44 2.54
C LYS A 84 12.32 10.15 3.82
N MET A 85 11.03 10.06 4.13
CA MET A 85 10.45 10.57 5.36
C MET A 85 9.91 9.40 6.19
N GLU A 86 10.17 9.43 7.49
CA GLU A 86 9.64 8.43 8.42
C GLU A 86 8.37 8.95 9.10
N THR A 87 7.39 8.07 9.27
CA THR A 87 6.15 8.33 10.01
C THR A 87 5.95 7.23 11.04
N GLY A 88 5.82 7.62 12.30
CA GLY A 88 5.49 6.72 13.40
C GLY A 88 4.00 6.39 13.43
N ILE A 89 3.69 5.12 13.66
CA ILE A 89 2.35 4.57 13.86
C ILE A 89 2.33 3.89 15.21
#